data_AF-A0AAV0C3Z2-F1
#
_entry.id   AF-A0AAV0C3Z2-F1
#
_cell.length_a   1.000
_cell.length_b   1.000
_cell.length_c   1.000
_cell.angle_alpha   90.00
_cell.angle_beta   90.00
_cell.angle_gamma   90.00
#
_symmetry.space_group_name_H-M   'P 1'
#
loop_
_entity.id
_entity.type
_entity.pdbx_description
1 polymer ?
#
loop_
_entity_poly.entity_id
_entity_poly.type
_entity_poly.pdbx_seq_one_letter_code
_entity_poly.pdbx_strand_id
1 'polypeptide(L)'
;MSNGRIVVISSSAAWLSAPRMSIYNASKAAMFEFFETLRVEFGSDIKITAVTPGFIESELTQGKHLDNTGQLDVNSHLRDVQVNIIPIGRVEACAKAILNSACHGERYLTHPPWFKVTYWWKLFTPEMLHYYHMLLFMTFPGGSTSPLGKKILDFTGCREIIYPKSLLESTPKID
;
A
#
# COMPACT_ATOMS: atom_id res chain seq x y z
N MET A 1 9.47 20.17 -28.99
CA MET A 1 9.59 19.57 -27.65
C MET A 1 8.53 18.48 -27.54
N SER A 2 8.91 17.25 -27.24
CA SER A 2 7.96 16.13 -27.08
C SER A 2 7.21 16.30 -25.76
N ASN A 3 5.88 16.20 -25.77
CA ASN A 3 5.04 16.24 -24.56
C ASN A 3 5.07 14.89 -23.82
N GLY A 4 6.27 14.37 -23.55
CA GLY A 4 6.46 13.06 -22.92
C GLY A 4 5.89 13.03 -21.51
N ARG A 5 5.31 11.88 -21.13
CA ARG A 5 4.79 11.66 -19.78
C ARG A 5 5.28 10.34 -19.23
N ILE A 6 5.71 10.36 -17.96
CA ILE A 6 6.09 9.16 -17.21
C ILE A 6 5.16 9.06 -16.01
N VAL A 7 4.51 7.91 -15.87
CA VAL A 7 3.69 7.59 -14.70
C VAL A 7 4.41 6.53 -13.89
N VAL A 8 4.76 6.87 -12.65
CA VAL A 8 5.58 6.04 -11.78
C VAL A 8 4.69 5.42 -10.71
N ILE A 9 4.63 4.09 -10.67
CA ILE A 9 3.83 3.37 -9.67
C ILE A 9 4.68 3.01 -8.45
N SER A 10 4.83 3.97 -7.53
CA SER A 10 5.40 3.74 -6.20
C SER A 10 4.34 3.16 -5.24
N SER A 11 4.34 3.57 -3.98
CA SER A 11 3.41 3.15 -2.94
C SER A 11 3.46 4.14 -1.76
N SER A 12 2.38 4.22 -0.99
CA SER A 12 2.42 4.82 0.35
C SER A 12 3.45 4.15 1.27
N ALA A 13 3.80 2.89 0.99
CA ALA A 13 4.88 2.16 1.66
C ALA A 13 6.27 2.80 1.52
N ALA A 14 6.43 3.77 0.60
CA ALA A 14 7.66 4.55 0.47
C ALA A 14 7.93 5.42 1.72
N TRP A 15 6.89 5.84 2.45
CA TRP A 15 7.04 6.60 3.71
C TRP A 15 6.36 5.92 4.90
N LEU A 16 5.28 5.16 4.66
CA LEU A 16 4.56 4.39 5.65
C LEU A 16 5.27 3.04 5.78
N SER A 17 6.26 2.95 6.67
CA SER A 17 7.11 1.76 6.87
C SER A 17 6.30 0.55 7.37
N ALA A 18 5.56 -0.07 6.46
CA ALA A 18 4.66 -1.18 6.74
C ALA A 18 5.45 -2.40 7.23
N PRO A 19 5.11 -2.96 8.39
CA PRO A 19 5.72 -4.19 8.91
C PRO A 19 5.68 -5.35 7.92
N ARG A 20 6.68 -6.25 7.99
CA ARG A 20 6.86 -7.44 7.14
C ARG A 20 7.05 -7.19 5.64
N MET A 21 7.18 -5.93 5.23
CA MET A 21 7.30 -5.51 3.84
C MET A 21 8.62 -4.75 3.58
N SER A 22 9.69 -5.02 4.34
CA SER A 22 10.92 -4.20 4.33
C SER A 22 11.53 -4.02 2.93
N ILE A 23 11.66 -5.12 2.17
CA ILE A 23 12.19 -5.09 0.79
C ILE A 23 11.24 -4.31 -0.13
N TYR A 24 9.94 -4.55 -0.02
CA TYR A 24 8.93 -3.81 -0.78
C TYR A 24 8.99 -2.30 -0.48
N ASN A 25 8.99 -1.91 0.80
CA ASN A 25 9.08 -0.53 1.25
C ASN A 25 10.34 0.15 0.69
N ALA A 26 11.50 -0.51 0.82
CA ALA A 26 12.77 0.00 0.29
C ALA A 26 12.73 0.18 -1.22
N SER A 27 12.22 -0.81 -1.97
CA SER A 27 12.11 -0.72 -3.43
C SER A 27 11.19 0.42 -3.90
N LYS A 28 10.06 0.64 -3.19
CA LYS A 28 9.10 1.69 -3.52
C LYS A 28 9.61 3.08 -3.13
N ALA A 29 10.35 3.19 -2.03
CA ALA A 29 11.06 4.42 -1.66
C ALA A 29 12.15 4.76 -2.69
N ALA A 30 12.98 3.79 -3.10
CA ALA A 30 14.01 3.99 -4.11
C ALA A 30 13.41 4.42 -5.46
N MET A 31 12.33 3.78 -5.89
CA MET A 31 11.61 4.18 -7.11
C MET A 31 11.08 5.61 -7.01
N PHE A 32 10.50 5.99 -5.87
CA PHE A 32 9.98 7.34 -5.67
C PHE A 32 11.12 8.38 -5.79
N GLU A 33 12.21 8.19 -5.04
CA GLU A 33 13.34 9.13 -5.01
C GLU A 33 14.07 9.25 -6.35
N PHE A 34 14.22 8.12 -7.06
CA PHE A 34 14.82 8.09 -8.38
C PHE A 34 14.07 8.99 -9.37
N PHE A 35 12.74 8.89 -9.39
CA PHE A 35 11.93 9.69 -10.31
C PHE A 35 11.71 11.14 -9.86
N GLU A 36 11.86 11.44 -8.56
CA GLU A 36 11.95 12.82 -8.10
C GLU A 36 13.26 13.48 -8.54
N THR A 37 14.37 12.76 -8.51
CA THR A 37 15.65 13.22 -9.09
C THR A 37 15.50 13.46 -10.60
N LEU A 38 14.96 12.50 -11.35
CA LEU A 38 14.74 12.65 -12.79
C LEU A 38 13.82 13.83 -13.15
N ARG A 39 12.86 14.16 -12.29
CA ARG A 39 11.99 15.33 -12.50
C ARG A 39 12.80 16.63 -12.51
N VAL A 40 13.81 16.74 -11.66
CA VAL A 40 14.71 17.90 -11.62
C VAL A 40 15.59 17.90 -12.87
N GLU A 41 16.15 16.75 -13.24
CA GLU A 41 17.04 16.61 -14.40
C GLU A 41 16.34 16.89 -15.75
N PHE A 42 15.09 16.44 -15.91
CA PHE A 42 14.31 16.65 -17.15
C PHE A 42 13.59 18.01 -17.22
N GLY A 43 13.49 18.73 -16.10
CA GLY A 43 12.80 20.02 -16.06
C GLY A 43 11.37 19.97 -16.59
N SER A 44 11.06 20.82 -17.58
CA SER A 44 9.73 20.91 -18.20
C SER A 44 9.52 19.97 -19.40
N ASP A 45 10.57 19.28 -19.85
CA ASP A 45 10.53 18.49 -21.09
C ASP A 45 9.73 17.20 -20.92
N ILE A 46 9.77 16.60 -19.73
CA ILE A 46 9.04 15.37 -19.41
C ILE A 46 8.20 15.58 -18.15
N LYS A 47 6.89 15.36 -18.26
CA LYS A 47 5.98 15.40 -17.10
C LYS A 47 6.00 14.07 -16.37
N ILE A 48 6.41 14.09 -15.11
CA ILE A 48 6.41 12.90 -14.25
C ILE A 48 5.22 12.96 -13.28
N THR A 49 4.46 11.88 -13.17
CA THR A 49 3.41 11.71 -12.15
C THR A 49 3.81 10.57 -11.24
N ALA A 50 4.15 10.89 -9.98
CA ALA A 50 4.46 9.89 -8.96
C ALA A 50 3.18 9.43 -8.27
N VAL A 51 2.80 8.18 -8.52
CA VAL A 51 1.64 7.54 -7.94
C VAL A 51 2.05 6.75 -6.71
N THR A 52 1.32 6.92 -5.62
CA THR A 52 1.63 6.34 -4.31
C THR A 52 0.38 5.69 -3.73
N PRO A 53 0.00 4.49 -4.22
CA PRO A 53 -1.21 3.84 -3.75
C PRO A 53 -1.10 3.37 -2.29
N GLY A 54 -2.22 3.40 -1.59
CA GLY A 54 -2.47 2.63 -0.38
C GLY A 54 -2.75 1.16 -0.70
N PHE A 55 -3.52 0.49 0.15
CA PHE A 55 -4.03 -0.84 -0.18
C PHE A 55 -5.09 -0.75 -1.27
N ILE A 56 -4.85 -1.43 -2.38
CA ILE A 56 -5.75 -1.55 -3.53
C ILE A 56 -6.05 -3.02 -3.78
N GLU A 57 -7.28 -3.31 -4.14
CA GLU A 57 -7.75 -4.62 -4.60
C GLU A 57 -6.86 -5.16 -5.73
N SER A 58 -6.07 -6.19 -5.42
CA SER A 58 -5.11 -6.80 -6.35
C SER A 58 -4.65 -8.14 -5.79
N GLU A 59 -3.91 -8.92 -6.56
CA GLU A 59 -3.31 -10.17 -6.08
C GLU A 59 -2.43 -9.97 -4.82
N LEU A 60 -1.74 -8.82 -4.73
CA LEU A 60 -0.94 -8.46 -3.55
C LEU A 60 -1.79 -8.34 -2.27
N THR A 61 -3.03 -7.88 -2.40
CA THR A 61 -3.98 -7.76 -1.28
C THR A 61 -4.92 -8.95 -1.17
N GLN A 62 -4.73 -10.02 -1.96
CA GLN A 62 -5.44 -11.29 -1.82
C GLN A 62 -4.77 -12.26 -0.84
N GLY A 63 -3.54 -11.98 -0.41
CA GLY A 63 -2.77 -12.87 0.48
C GLY A 63 -1.82 -13.81 -0.25
N LYS A 64 -1.53 -13.52 -1.52
CA LYS A 64 -0.50 -14.20 -2.30
C LYS A 64 0.87 -13.94 -1.66
N HIS A 65 1.55 -14.99 -1.24
CA HIS A 65 2.86 -14.95 -0.60
C HIS A 65 3.71 -16.14 -1.03
N LEU A 66 5.01 -16.03 -0.85
CA LEU A 66 5.93 -17.15 -1.00
C LEU A 66 6.08 -17.84 0.36
N ASP A 67 5.90 -19.15 0.38
CA ASP A 67 6.17 -19.95 1.57
C ASP A 67 7.68 -20.14 1.77
N ASN A 68 8.05 -20.80 2.87
CA ASN A 68 9.47 -21.06 3.20
C ASN A 68 10.17 -22.01 2.20
N THR A 69 9.42 -22.67 1.32
CA THR A 69 9.93 -23.54 0.26
C THR A 69 10.04 -22.81 -1.09
N GLY A 70 9.63 -21.54 -1.16
CA GLY A 70 9.60 -20.75 -2.38
C GLY A 70 8.39 -21.03 -3.26
N GLN A 71 7.40 -21.79 -2.78
CA GLN A 71 6.15 -22.02 -3.48
C GLN A 71 5.16 -20.89 -3.21
N LEU A 72 4.34 -20.60 -4.22
CA LEU A 72 3.36 -19.54 -4.15
C LEU A 72 2.08 -20.08 -3.50
N ASP A 73 1.69 -19.48 -2.36
CA ASP A 73 0.49 -19.82 -1.63
C ASP A 73 -0.39 -18.58 -1.39
N VAL A 74 -1.69 -18.77 -1.28
CA VAL A 74 -2.66 -17.70 -1.04
C VAL A 74 -3.31 -17.92 0.32
N ASN A 75 -2.87 -17.13 1.29
CA ASN A 75 -3.29 -17.27 2.67
C ASN A 75 -4.05 -16.02 3.15
N SER A 76 -5.37 -16.19 3.30
CA SER A 76 -6.28 -15.14 3.75
C SER A 76 -5.99 -14.64 5.17
N HIS A 77 -5.42 -15.49 6.04
CA HIS A 77 -5.00 -15.09 7.37
C HIS A 77 -3.79 -14.15 7.32
N LEU A 78 -2.77 -14.45 6.50
CA LEU A 78 -1.61 -13.57 6.33
C LEU A 78 -2.00 -12.22 5.73
N ARG A 79 -2.92 -12.22 4.76
CA ARG A 79 -3.53 -10.98 4.25
C ARG A 79 -4.15 -10.17 5.38
N ASP A 80 -5.01 -10.77 6.19
CA ASP A 80 -5.74 -10.05 7.24
C ASP A 80 -4.79 -9.51 8.32
N VAL A 81 -3.68 -10.20 8.59
CA VAL A 81 -2.60 -9.69 9.46
C VAL A 81 -1.86 -8.51 8.81
N GLN A 82 -1.66 -8.54 7.49
CA GLN A 82 -0.93 -7.53 6.74
C GLN A 82 -1.74 -6.26 6.44
N VAL A 83 -2.99 -6.40 5.99
CA VAL A 83 -3.88 -5.29 5.66
C VAL A 83 -4.57 -4.76 6.92
N ASN A 84 -4.96 -5.65 7.84
CA ASN A 84 -5.51 -5.29 9.13
C ASN A 84 -6.81 -4.47 9.00
N ILE A 85 -7.09 -3.56 9.93
CA ILE A 85 -8.26 -2.68 9.91
C ILE A 85 -8.23 -1.60 8.82
N ILE A 86 -7.29 -1.68 7.86
CA ILE A 86 -7.14 -0.66 6.83
C ILE A 86 -8.07 -0.93 5.65
N PRO A 87 -8.92 0.05 5.25
CA PRO A 87 -9.78 -0.11 4.08
C PRO A 87 -8.99 -0.30 2.78
N ILE A 88 -9.46 -1.22 1.95
CA ILE A 88 -8.88 -1.51 0.63
C ILE A 88 -9.67 -0.75 -0.44
N GLY A 89 -8.97 0.05 -1.24
CA GLY A 89 -9.56 0.76 -2.38
C GLY A 89 -9.81 -0.16 -3.58
N ARG A 90 -10.82 0.18 -4.39
CA ARG A 90 -11.12 -0.55 -5.64
C ARG A 90 -10.10 -0.28 -6.73
N VAL A 91 -9.79 -1.30 -7.54
CA VAL A 91 -8.81 -1.20 -8.62
C VAL A 91 -9.25 -0.24 -9.72
N GLU A 92 -10.53 -0.24 -10.09
CA GLU A 92 -11.07 0.63 -11.15
C GLU A 92 -10.99 2.10 -10.75
N ALA A 93 -11.28 2.39 -9.47
CA ALA A 93 -11.18 3.75 -8.93
C ALA A 93 -9.72 4.24 -8.93
N CYS A 94 -8.79 3.37 -8.55
CA CYS A 94 -7.35 3.67 -8.59
C CYS A 94 -6.87 3.92 -10.03
N ALA A 95 -7.21 3.02 -10.96
CA ALA A 95 -6.83 3.14 -12.37
C ALA A 95 -7.37 4.43 -13.00
N LYS A 96 -8.64 4.77 -12.73
CA LYS A 96 -9.25 6.03 -13.19
C LYS A 96 -8.55 7.25 -12.59
N ALA A 97 -8.21 7.21 -11.30
CA ALA A 97 -7.47 8.30 -10.66
C ALA A 97 -6.07 8.48 -11.28
N ILE A 98 -5.35 7.39 -11.56
CA ILE A 98 -4.04 7.42 -12.22
C ILE A 98 -4.15 8.05 -13.61
N LEU A 99 -5.10 7.59 -14.42
CA LEU A 99 -5.32 8.12 -15.76
C LEU A 99 -5.63 9.61 -15.72
N ASN A 100 -6.57 10.02 -14.86
CA ASN A 100 -6.93 11.43 -14.71
C ASN A 100 -5.72 12.26 -14.28
N SER A 101 -4.99 11.83 -13.25
CA SER A 101 -3.81 12.54 -12.75
C SER A 101 -2.73 12.70 -13.82
N ALA A 102 -2.46 11.62 -14.57
CA ALA A 102 -1.53 11.62 -15.69
C ALA A 102 -1.98 12.55 -16.82
N CYS A 103 -3.28 12.60 -17.15
CA CYS A 103 -3.83 13.50 -18.17
C CYS A 103 -3.72 14.98 -17.76
N HIS A 104 -4.04 15.31 -16.50
CA HIS A 104 -3.92 16.68 -15.97
C HIS A 104 -2.46 17.10 -15.74
N GLY A 105 -1.51 16.15 -15.74
CA GLY A 105 -0.09 16.44 -15.53
C GLY A 105 0.21 16.79 -14.07
N GLU A 106 -0.56 16.21 -13.14
CA GLU A 106 -0.28 16.36 -11.72
C GLU A 106 1.05 15.70 -11.37
N ARG A 107 1.77 16.28 -10.41
CA ARG A 107 3.07 15.75 -9.97
C ARG A 107 2.93 14.51 -9.09
N TYR A 108 1.89 14.47 -8.26
CA TYR A 108 1.70 13.43 -7.24
C TYR A 108 0.24 12.98 -7.18
N LEU A 109 0.05 11.67 -7.06
CA LEU A 109 -1.23 11.05 -6.77
C LEU A 109 -1.07 10.07 -5.61
N THR A 110 -1.95 10.15 -4.62
CA THR A 110 -2.08 9.15 -3.56
C THR A 110 -3.52 8.66 -3.56
N HIS A 111 -3.71 7.34 -3.65
CA HIS A 111 -5.03 6.73 -3.71
C HIS A 111 -5.07 5.46 -2.86
N PRO A 112 -6.04 5.28 -1.93
CA PRO A 112 -7.10 6.22 -1.59
C PRO A 112 -6.58 7.55 -1.01
N PRO A 113 -7.28 8.69 -1.20
CA PRO A 113 -6.77 10.01 -0.82
C PRO A 113 -6.46 10.17 0.67
N TRP A 114 -7.15 9.44 1.54
CA TRP A 114 -6.96 9.51 2.98
C TRP A 114 -5.54 9.08 3.40
N PHE A 115 -4.85 8.23 2.62
CA PHE A 115 -3.46 7.86 2.91
C PHE A 115 -2.51 9.05 2.94
N LYS A 116 -2.85 10.20 2.34
CA LYS A 116 -2.05 11.44 2.44
C LYS A 116 -1.86 11.91 3.88
N VAL A 117 -2.82 11.64 4.78
CA VAL A 117 -2.69 12.00 6.20
C VAL A 117 -1.50 11.31 6.86
N THR A 118 -1.17 10.09 6.42
CA THR A 118 -0.06 9.31 6.99
C THR A 118 1.30 9.91 6.66
N TYR A 119 1.42 10.64 5.54
CA TYR A 119 2.62 11.39 5.20
C TYR A 119 2.86 12.52 6.21
N TRP A 120 1.80 13.24 6.59
CA TRP A 120 1.87 14.28 7.62
C TRP A 120 2.22 13.71 8.99
N TRP A 121 1.66 12.56 9.36
CA TRP A 121 2.07 11.87 10.60
C TRP A 121 3.53 11.46 10.57
N LYS A 122 4.03 10.98 9.44
CA LYS A 122 5.46 10.65 9.29
C LYS A 122 6.35 11.89 9.46
N LEU A 123 5.90 13.05 8.97
CA LEU A 123 6.66 14.30 9.03
C LEU A 123 6.67 14.91 10.43
N PHE A 124 5.52 14.98 11.11
CA PHE A 124 5.38 15.71 12.37
C PHE A 124 5.42 14.84 13.62
N THR A 125 5.02 13.58 13.52
CA THR A 125 4.89 12.66 14.66
C THR A 125 5.33 11.24 14.28
N PRO A 126 6.59 11.03 13.87
CA PRO A 126 7.06 9.71 13.42
C PRO A 126 6.95 8.64 14.51
N GLU A 127 7.03 9.01 15.78
CA GLU A 127 6.86 8.13 16.94
C GLU A 127 5.44 7.56 17.00
N MET A 128 4.42 8.38 16.71
CA MET A 128 3.02 7.92 16.67
C MET A 128 2.83 6.81 15.64
N LEU A 129 3.48 6.94 14.47
CA LEU A 129 3.45 5.92 13.43
C LEU A 129 4.13 4.63 13.88
N HIS A 130 5.24 4.75 14.62
CA HIS A 130 5.95 3.61 15.20
C HIS A 130 5.07 2.84 16.21
N TYR A 131 4.47 3.56 17.18
CA TYR A 131 3.58 2.95 18.16
C TYR A 131 2.34 2.34 17.51
N TYR A 132 1.75 3.01 16.51
CA TYR A 132 0.64 2.49 15.72
C TYR A 132 1.01 1.15 15.05
N HIS A 133 2.18 1.07 14.39
CA HIS A 133 2.65 -0.16 13.77
C HIS A 133 2.94 -1.27 14.80
N MET A 134 3.59 -0.93 15.91
CA MET A 134 3.85 -1.89 17.00
C MET A 134 2.54 -2.44 17.58
N LEU A 135 1.59 -1.57 17.88
CA LEU A 135 0.32 -1.93 18.52
C LEU A 135 -0.55 -2.78 17.59
N LEU A 136 -0.77 -2.36 16.34
CA LEU A 136 -1.75 -3.02 15.48
C LEU A 136 -1.19 -4.19 14.67
N PHE A 137 0.09 -4.16 14.29
CA PHE A 137 0.65 -5.10 13.33
C PHE A 137 1.65 -6.08 13.94
N MET A 138 2.27 -5.78 15.08
CA MET A 138 3.22 -6.70 15.73
C MET A 138 2.57 -7.51 16.86
N THR A 139 3.16 -8.67 17.15
CA THR A 139 2.86 -9.49 18.33
C THR A 139 3.93 -9.27 19.39
N PHE A 140 3.55 -8.93 20.61
CA PHE A 140 4.50 -8.76 21.71
C PHE A 140 4.99 -10.12 22.24
N PRO A 141 6.30 -10.25 22.60
CA PRO A 141 6.82 -11.47 23.22
C PRO A 141 6.06 -11.76 24.54
N GLY A 142 5.44 -12.94 24.65
CA GLY A 142 4.63 -13.35 25.80
C GLY A 142 3.12 -13.05 25.69
N GLY A 143 2.66 -12.45 24.58
CA GLY A 143 1.25 -12.20 24.27
C GLY A 143 0.63 -13.23 23.31
N SER A 144 -0.67 -13.08 23.01
CA SER A 144 -1.40 -14.04 22.14
C SER A 144 -0.89 -14.07 20.69
N THR A 145 -1.21 -15.16 19.99
CA THR A 145 -0.73 -15.53 18.64
C THR A 145 -1.07 -14.57 17.49
N SER A 146 -1.85 -13.50 17.71
CA SER A 146 -2.32 -12.60 16.65
C SER A 146 -2.17 -11.12 17.06
N PRO A 147 -1.78 -10.20 16.14
CA PRO A 147 -1.67 -8.78 16.42
C PRO A 147 -3.00 -8.16 16.87
N LEU A 148 -2.96 -7.06 17.64
CA LEU A 148 -4.16 -6.42 18.18
C LEU A 148 -5.15 -6.02 17.08
N GLY A 149 -4.65 -5.48 15.98
CA GLY A 149 -5.52 -5.05 14.89
C GLY A 149 -6.29 -6.21 14.23
N LYS A 150 -5.68 -7.40 14.14
CA LYS A 150 -6.38 -8.62 13.71
C LYS A 150 -7.49 -9.00 14.70
N LYS A 151 -7.24 -8.88 16.00
CA LYS A 151 -8.28 -9.13 17.02
C LYS A 151 -9.45 -8.16 16.92
N ILE A 152 -9.16 -6.87 16.68
CA ILE A 152 -10.19 -5.86 16.48
C ILE A 152 -11.00 -6.21 15.22
N LEU A 153 -10.33 -6.56 14.11
CA LEU A 153 -10.99 -6.95 12.87
C LEU A 153 -11.92 -8.15 13.07
N ASP A 154 -11.48 -9.16 13.81
CA ASP A 154 -12.27 -10.37 14.09
C ASP A 154 -13.43 -10.10 15.06
N PHE A 155 -13.20 -9.32 16.12
CA PHE A 155 -14.21 -9.00 17.12
C PHE A 155 -15.32 -8.12 16.56
N THR A 156 -14.97 -7.15 15.71
CA THR A 156 -15.94 -6.19 15.15
C THR A 156 -16.69 -6.75 13.94
N GLY A 157 -16.19 -7.80 13.28
CA GLY A 157 -16.78 -8.33 12.06
C GLY A 157 -16.75 -7.35 10.87
N CYS A 158 -16.06 -6.22 11.00
CA CYS A 158 -16.05 -5.14 9.99
C CYS A 158 -15.37 -5.52 8.67
N ARG A 159 -14.80 -6.74 8.56
CA ARG A 159 -14.14 -7.24 7.35
C ARG A 159 -15.02 -7.12 6.11
N GLU A 160 -16.33 -7.34 6.22
CA GLU A 160 -17.29 -7.21 5.10
C GLU A 160 -17.50 -5.76 4.65
N ILE A 161 -17.17 -4.78 5.49
CA ILE A 161 -17.33 -3.36 5.23
C ILE A 161 -16.06 -2.76 4.63
N ILE A 162 -14.89 -3.13 5.18
CA ILE A 162 -13.62 -2.50 4.83
C ILE A 162 -12.90 -3.16 3.65
N TYR A 163 -13.23 -4.42 3.34
CA TYR A 163 -12.64 -5.13 2.20
C TYR A 163 -13.66 -5.26 1.05
N PRO A 164 -13.24 -5.09 -0.22
CA PRO A 164 -14.08 -5.36 -1.37
C PRO A 164 -14.46 -6.85 -1.44
N LYS A 165 -15.68 -7.11 -1.95
CA LYS A 165 -16.28 -8.46 -2.02
C LYS A 165 -15.42 -9.48 -2.76
N SER A 166 -14.71 -9.05 -3.78
CA SER A 166 -13.76 -9.89 -4.55
C SER A 166 -12.70 -10.56 -3.67
N LEU A 167 -12.24 -9.91 -2.59
CA LEU A 167 -11.26 -10.47 -1.65
C LEU A 167 -11.89 -11.43 -0.63
N LEU A 168 -13.22 -11.37 -0.48
CA LEU A 168 -13.97 -12.27 0.40
C LEU A 168 -14.42 -13.52 -0.35
N GLU A 169 -14.72 -13.37 -1.65
CA GLU A 169 -15.27 -14.41 -2.52
C GLU A 169 -14.19 -15.12 -3.37
N SER A 170 -12.97 -14.57 -3.48
CA SER A 170 -11.91 -15.17 -4.31
C SER A 170 -11.51 -16.56 -3.79
N THR A 171 -11.79 -17.59 -4.58
CA THR A 171 -11.01 -18.82 -4.55
C THR A 171 -9.56 -18.49 -4.93
N PRO A 172 -8.57 -19.04 -4.21
CA PRO A 172 -7.17 -18.73 -4.45
C PRO A 172 -6.78 -19.16 -5.88
N LYS A 173 -6.42 -18.20 -6.73
CA LYS A 173 -5.85 -18.49 -8.06
C LYS A 173 -4.34 -18.61 -7.93
N ILE A 174 -3.85 -19.84 -8.14
CA ILE A 174 -2.43 -20.17 -8.26
C ILE A 174 -2.15 -20.29 -9.77
N ASP A 175 -2.32 -19.18 -10.49
CA ASP A 175 -1.97 -19.09 -11.91
C ASP A 175 -0.52 -18.60 -12.06
#